data_AF-A0A453NIJ8-F1
#
_entry.id   AF-A0A453NIJ8-F1
#
_cell.length_a   1.000
_cell.length_b   1.000
_cell.length_c   1.000
_cell.angle_alpha   90.00
_cell.angle_beta   90.00
_cell.angle_gamma   90.00
#
_symmetry.space_group_name_H-M   'P 1'
#
loop_
_entity.id
_entity.type
_entity.pdbx_description
1 polymer ?
#
loop_
_entity_poly.entity_id
_entity_poly.type
_entity_poly.pdbx_seq_one_letter_code
_entity_poly.pdbx_strand_id
1 'polypeptide(L)'
;MQDTNALMNLLTFTAVEEKVKKRVEKKARIFGQNVTLEDSVGKQDGDACDSHCKVDPKVLSKLYDLWVMPLTKDVEVEYLLRHLD
;
A
#
# COMPACT_ATOMS: atom_id res chain seq x y z
N MET A 1 30.31 -6.56 13.42
CA MET A 1 28.91 -6.19 13.70
C MET A 1 28.28 -5.94 12.34
N GLN A 2 27.26 -6.70 11.97
CA GLN A 2 26.58 -6.45 10.70
C GLN A 2 25.68 -5.21 10.86
N ASP A 3 25.79 -4.25 9.95
CA ASP A 3 25.11 -2.96 10.05
C ASP A 3 23.66 -3.05 9.57
N THR A 4 22.79 -3.65 10.38
CA THR A 4 21.33 -3.73 10.14
C THR A 4 20.70 -2.38 9.84
N ASN A 5 21.11 -1.33 10.56
CA ASN A 5 20.59 0.03 10.39
C ASN A 5 20.99 0.65 9.04
N ALA A 6 22.22 0.39 8.56
CA ALA A 6 22.66 0.88 7.27
C ALA A 6 21.89 0.21 6.12
N LEU A 7 21.64 -1.10 6.25
CA LEU A 7 20.80 -1.86 5.32
C LEU A 7 19.34 -1.36 5.32
N MET A 8 18.76 -1.13 6.50
CA MET A 8 17.39 -0.62 6.61
C MET A 8 17.22 0.76 5.96
N ASN A 9 18.23 1.63 6.11
CA ASN A 9 18.25 2.94 5.45
C ASN A 9 18.41 2.82 3.93
N LEU A 10 19.24 1.87 3.47
CA LEU A 10 19.42 1.61 2.03
C LEU A 10 18.14 1.08 1.37
N LEU A 11 17.37 0.24 2.09
CA LEU A 11 16.13 -0.35 1.61
C LEU A 11 14.91 0.59 1.75
N THR A 12 15.06 1.71 2.47
CA THR A 12 13.98 2.68 2.64
C THR A 12 13.92 3.65 1.47
N PHE A 13 13.02 3.35 0.53
CA PHE A 13 12.76 4.19 -0.63
C PHE A 13 11.45 4.97 -0.46
N THR A 14 11.52 6.13 0.17
CA THR A 14 10.35 6.98 0.48
C THR A 14 9.47 7.28 -0.74
N ALA A 15 10.08 7.55 -1.90
CA ALA A 15 9.35 7.81 -3.14
C ALA A 15 8.55 6.58 -3.64
N VAL A 16 9.04 5.37 -3.37
CA VAL A 16 8.35 4.12 -3.74
C VAL A 16 7.24 3.83 -2.73
N GLU A 17 7.49 4.01 -1.44
CA GLU A 17 6.49 3.81 -0.38
C GLU A 17 5.27 4.70 -0.58
N GLU A 18 5.47 5.98 -0.90
CA GLU A 18 4.37 6.91 -1.19
C GLU A 18 3.57 6.51 -2.44
N LYS A 19 4.24 5.99 -3.49
CA LYS A 19 3.55 5.44 -4.66
C LYS A 19 2.76 4.18 -4.31
N VAL A 20 3.30 3.32 -3.44
CA VAL A 20 2.61 2.11 -2.97
C VAL A 20 1.36 2.48 -2.19
N LYS A 21 1.43 3.43 -1.24
CA LYS A 21 0.26 3.92 -0.47
C LYS A 21 -0.86 4.42 -1.39
N LYS A 22 -0.53 5.32 -2.32
CA LYS A 22 -1.50 5.85 -3.31
C LYS A 22 -2.09 4.75 -4.19
N ARG A 23 -1.28 3.76 -4.58
CA ARG A 23 -1.74 2.63 -5.39
C ARG A 23 -2.67 1.71 -4.60
N VAL A 24 -2.36 1.42 -3.33
CA VAL A 24 -3.21 0.62 -2.45
C VAL A 24 -4.55 1.29 -2.24
N GLU A 25 -4.56 2.59 -1.96
CA GLU A 25 -5.79 3.38 -1.80
C GLU A 25 -6.64 3.36 -3.09
N LYS A 26 -6.03 3.61 -4.25
CA LYS A 26 -6.74 3.57 -5.54
C LYS A 26 -7.31 2.17 -5.82
N LYS A 27 -6.55 1.11 -5.55
CA LYS A 27 -7.03 -0.27 -5.72
C LYS A 27 -8.17 -0.59 -4.76
N ALA A 28 -8.06 -0.21 -3.49
CA ALA A 28 -9.12 -0.40 -2.51
C ALA A 28 -10.41 0.31 -2.92
N ARG A 29 -10.31 1.52 -3.48
CA ARG A 29 -11.46 2.26 -4.00
C ARG A 29 -12.10 1.57 -5.20
N ILE A 30 -11.30 1.11 -6.17
CA ILE A 30 -11.82 0.45 -7.39
C ILE A 30 -12.42 -0.93 -7.07
N PHE A 31 -11.72 -1.75 -6.29
CA PHE A 31 -12.17 -3.12 -5.97
C PHE A 31 -13.19 -3.17 -4.82
N GLY A 32 -13.24 -2.15 -3.98
CA GLY A 32 -14.20 -2.02 -2.88
C GLY A 32 -15.57 -1.50 -3.31
N GLN A 33 -15.69 -0.98 -4.54
CA GLN A 33 -16.94 -0.52 -5.13
C GLN A 33 -17.87 -1.70 -5.45
N ASN A 34 -19.18 -1.47 -5.32
CA ASN A 34 -20.18 -2.43 -5.74
C ASN A 34 -20.41 -2.28 -7.25
N VAL A 35 -19.90 -3.22 -8.04
CA VAL A 35 -19.98 -3.17 -9.51
C VAL A 35 -21.36 -3.64 -9.95
N THR A 36 -22.22 -2.72 -10.38
CA THR A 36 -23.54 -3.01 -10.95
C THR A 36 -23.55 -2.80 -12.46
N LEU A 37 -24.29 -3.63 -13.20
CA LEU A 37 -24.32 -3.63 -14.67
C LEU A 37 -24.88 -2.32 -15.29
N GLU A 38 -25.51 -1.46 -14.49
CA GLU A 38 -26.13 -0.20 -14.94
C GLU A 38 -25.20 1.04 -14.90
N ASP A 39 -23.96 0.91 -14.41
CA ASP A 39 -23.04 2.06 -14.20
C ASP A 39 -22.43 2.68 -15.49
N SER A 40 -23.03 2.43 -16.65
CA SER A 40 -22.54 2.96 -17.95
C SER A 40 -23.13 4.32 -18.34
N VAL A 41 -23.89 4.98 -17.46
CA VAL A 41 -24.46 6.31 -17.77
C VAL A 41 -24.24 7.27 -16.60
N GLY A 42 -23.16 8.07 -16.71
CA GLY A 42 -23.18 9.44 -16.20
C GLY A 42 -22.85 9.71 -14.73
N LYS A 43 -21.94 8.98 -14.09
CA LYS A 43 -21.33 9.50 -12.84
C LYS A 43 -20.13 10.38 -13.15
N GLN A 44 -20.45 11.67 -13.28
CA GLN A 44 -19.53 12.79 -13.39
C GLN A 44 -18.51 12.81 -12.25
N ASP A 45 -17.33 13.31 -12.58
CA ASP A 45 -16.24 13.64 -11.69
C ASP A 45 -16.70 14.56 -10.55
N GLY A 46 -16.99 13.97 -9.39
CA GLY A 46 -17.32 14.71 -8.19
C GLY A 46 -18.41 14.01 -7.40
N ASP A 47 -18.02 13.42 -6.28
CA ASP A 47 -18.94 13.10 -5.19
C ASP A 47 -19.90 11.90 -5.33
N ALA A 48 -19.49 10.85 -6.06
CA ALA A 48 -20.16 9.53 -5.99
C ALA A 48 -19.39 8.51 -5.12
N CYS A 49 -18.52 8.99 -4.23
CA CYS A 49 -17.68 8.15 -3.34
C CYS A 49 -18.42 7.69 -2.08
N ASP A 50 -19.68 8.08 -1.87
CA ASP A 50 -20.46 7.65 -0.71
C ASP A 50 -21.27 6.36 -0.98
N SER A 51 -20.98 5.69 -2.09
CA SER A 51 -21.45 4.32 -2.34
C SER A 51 -20.52 3.33 -1.61
N HIS A 52 -20.71 3.23 -0.30
CA HIS A 52 -20.24 2.19 0.63
C HIS A 52 -19.11 1.28 0.08
N CYS A 53 -17.88 1.80 -0.01
CA CYS A 53 -16.73 0.92 -0.21
C CYS A 53 -16.72 -0.10 0.94
N LYS A 54 -16.69 -1.40 0.64
CA LYS A 54 -16.73 -2.47 1.66
C LYS A 54 -15.62 -2.35 2.71
N VAL A 55 -14.52 -1.71 2.32
CA VAL A 55 -13.36 -1.40 3.16
C VAL A 55 -12.96 0.04 2.90
N ASP A 56 -12.68 0.80 3.95
CA ASP A 56 -12.15 2.16 3.82
C ASP A 56 -10.74 2.13 3.17
N PRO A 57 -10.57 2.75 1.98
CA PRO A 57 -9.28 2.85 1.32
C PRO A 57 -8.17 3.47 2.18
N LYS A 58 -8.52 4.40 3.07
CA LYS A 58 -7.55 5.08 3.96
C LYS A 58 -7.03 4.14 5.05
N VAL A 59 -7.90 3.25 5.56
CA VAL A 59 -7.49 2.23 6.53
C VAL A 59 -6.50 1.26 5.90
N LEU A 60 -6.73 0.85 4.65
CA LEU A 60 -5.83 -0.05 3.94
C LEU A 60 -4.47 0.59 3.66
N SER A 61 -4.45 1.89 3.31
CA SER A 61 -3.21 2.65 3.15
C SER A 61 -2.39 2.71 4.45
N LYS A 62 -3.05 2.98 5.59
CA LYS A 62 -2.41 2.98 6.92
C LYS A 62 -1.90 1.61 7.34
N LEU A 63 -2.65 0.54 7.05
CA LEU A 63 -2.24 -0.83 7.31
C LEU A 63 -0.93 -1.16 6.58
N TYR A 64 -0.83 -0.76 5.31
CA TYR A 64 0.39 -0.95 4.53
C TYR A 64 1.57 -0.15 5.09
N ASP A 65 1.33 1.07 5.55
CA ASP A 65 2.37 1.95 6.12
C ASP A 65 2.93 1.44 7.44
N LEU A 66 2.05 1.02 8.35
CA LEU A 66 2.44 0.66 9.71
C LEU A 66 2.89 -0.80 9.86
N TRP A 67 2.36 -1.70 9.04
CA TRP A 67 2.55 -3.14 9.24
C TRP A 67 3.23 -3.79 8.05
N VAL A 68 2.62 -3.70 6.87
CA VAL A 68 3.10 -4.50 5.71
C VAL A 68 4.50 -4.06 5.29
N MET A 69 4.72 -2.75 5.05
CA MET A 69 6.01 -2.26 4.56
C MET A 69 7.15 -2.45 5.57
N PRO A 70 6.99 -2.14 6.88
CA PRO A 70 8.04 -2.40 7.86
C PRO A 70 8.41 -3.89 7.96
N LEU A 71 7.40 -4.77 8.07
CA LEU A 71 7.64 -6.21 8.18
C LEU A 71 8.32 -6.80 6.93
N THR A 72 8.00 -6.32 5.73
CA THR A 72 8.70 -6.77 4.52
C THR A 72 10.16 -6.36 4.51
N LYS A 73 10.49 -5.15 4.99
CA LYS A 73 11.88 -4.70 5.08
C LYS A 73 12.66 -5.48 6.13
N ASP A 74 12.05 -5.82 7.25
CA ASP A 74 12.70 -6.63 8.29
C ASP A 74 13.18 -7.98 7.71
N VAL A 75 12.33 -8.63 6.90
CA VAL A 75 12.68 -9.87 6.19
C VAL A 75 13.78 -9.65 5.16
N GLU A 76 13.74 -8.56 4.39
CA GLU A 76 14.79 -8.21 3.42
C GLU A 76 16.15 -7.99 4.10
N VAL A 77 16.17 -7.30 5.24
CA VAL A 77 17.38 -7.11 6.05
C VAL A 77 17.89 -8.46 6.55
N GLU A 78 17.04 -9.27 7.20
CA GLU A 78 17.44 -10.60 7.69
C GLU A 78 18.00 -11.49 6.58
N TYR A 79 17.41 -11.44 5.38
CA TYR A 79 17.90 -12.18 4.23
C TYR A 79 19.29 -11.71 3.79
N LEU A 80 19.49 -10.40 3.64
CA LEU A 80 20.76 -9.82 3.20
C LEU A 80 21.90 -10.07 4.20
N LEU A 81 21.58 -10.14 5.50
CA LEU A 81 22.56 -10.48 6.55
C LEU A 81 23.10 -11.91 6.43
N ARG A 82 22.28 -12.84 5.96
CA ARG A 82 22.65 -14.26 5.75
C ARG A 82 23.14 -14.56 4.34
N HIS A 83 23.17 -13.56 3.45
CA HIS A 83 23.48 -13.77 2.03
C HIS A 83 24.97 -14.03 1.76
N LEU A 84 25.86 -13.57 2.64
CA LEU A 84 27.31 -13.71 2.51
C LEU A 84 27.90 -14.81 3.43
N ASP A 85 27.04 -15.58 4.11
CA ASP A 85 27.42 -16.76 4.89
C ASP A 85 27.69 -17.98 3.99
#